data_AF-A0A9E3SFJ0-F1
#
_entry.id   AF-A0A9E3SFJ0-F1
#
_cell.length_a   1.000
_cell.length_b   1.000
_cell.length_c   1.000
_cell.angle_alpha   90.00
_cell.angle_beta   90.00
_cell.angle_gamma   90.00
#
_symmetry.space_group_name_H-M   'P 1'
#
loop_
_entity.id
_entity.type
_entity.pdbx_description
1 polymer ?
#
loop_
_entity_poly.entity_id
_entity_poly.type
_entity_poly.pdbx_seq_one_letter_code
_entity_poly.pdbx_strand_id
1 'polypeptide(L)'
;MKSPARPGFFNNFRCNNGTSIAYTYDALGRISEKTETINQNIFTFGYSYNSSSGMLETYTYPSGFKLKYVYNQRGDMSSILGFFGTYWAGLWSGSHQNQRGQWTSYGGPSLFNTNFYDDYGYPTRTVVLNLHTKAFAQDYRYGFEPATGNLSWRTDALRGLTESFTYDDDDDGLHSRLTGWSVNGQNLAELQYQANGNISRKTDVSAAHNSYH
;
A
#
# COMPACT_ATOMS: atom_id res chain seq x y z
N MET A 1 -9.61 27.56 24.59
CA MET A 1 -9.52 26.74 25.82
C MET A 1 -9.04 25.34 25.43
N LYS A 2 -7.89 24.89 25.94
CA LYS A 2 -7.45 23.49 25.77
C LYS A 2 -8.35 22.62 26.63
N SER A 3 -9.11 21.71 26.02
CA SER A 3 -9.94 20.74 26.75
C SER A 3 -9.02 19.80 27.54
N PRO A 4 -9.28 19.53 28.84
CA PRO A 4 -8.46 18.63 29.64
C PRO A 4 -8.60 17.18 29.16
N ALA A 5 -7.53 16.40 29.39
CA ALA A 5 -7.45 14.98 29.12
C ALA A 5 -8.68 14.23 29.65
N ARG A 6 -9.39 13.52 28.76
CA ARG A 6 -10.47 12.60 29.16
C ARG A 6 -9.85 11.29 29.69
N PRO A 7 -10.29 10.77 30.85
CA PRO A 7 -9.85 9.47 31.34
C PRO A 7 -10.05 8.38 30.26
N GLY A 8 -9.02 7.56 30.04
CA GLY A 8 -9.04 6.48 29.04
C GLY A 8 -8.44 6.82 27.67
N PHE A 9 -8.03 8.07 27.42
CA PHE A 9 -7.37 8.46 26.17
C PHE A 9 -5.85 8.58 26.31
N PHE A 10 -5.12 8.07 25.32
CA PHE A 10 -3.66 8.11 25.26
C PHE A 10 -3.17 9.48 24.82
N ASN A 11 -2.71 10.31 25.76
CA ASN A 11 -2.39 11.71 25.47
C ASN A 11 -0.96 11.94 25.00
N ASN A 12 0.02 11.13 25.44
CA ASN A 12 1.41 11.29 25.01
C ASN A 12 2.27 10.03 25.13
N PHE A 13 3.31 9.97 24.29
CA PHE A 13 4.42 9.04 24.33
C PHE A 13 5.74 9.83 24.31
N ARG A 14 6.74 9.42 25.07
CA ARG A 14 8.09 10.01 25.03
C ARG A 14 9.13 8.91 24.98
N CYS A 15 10.08 9.04 24.07
CA CYS A 15 11.23 8.15 23.94
C CYS A 15 12.46 8.75 24.62
N ASN A 16 13.41 7.89 25.00
CA ASN A 16 14.67 8.30 25.63
C ASN A 16 15.59 9.10 24.70
N ASN A 17 15.36 9.05 23.38
CA ASN A 17 16.11 9.82 22.38
C ASN A 17 15.53 11.23 22.14
N GLY A 18 14.63 11.71 23.02
CA GLY A 18 14.06 13.05 22.92
C GLY A 18 12.95 13.22 21.89
N THR A 19 12.47 12.13 21.29
CA THR A 19 11.26 12.17 20.46
C THR A 19 10.00 12.01 21.31
N SER A 20 8.92 12.65 20.89
CA SER A 20 7.62 12.48 21.55
C SER A 20 6.46 12.59 20.59
N ILE A 21 5.36 11.92 20.91
CA ILE A 21 4.09 12.06 20.21
C ILE A 21 3.04 12.49 21.23
N ALA A 22 2.19 13.44 20.89
CA ALA A 22 1.04 13.84 21.69
C ALA A 22 -0.23 13.89 20.84
N TYR A 23 -1.38 13.68 21.48
CA TYR A 23 -2.68 13.71 20.85
C TYR A 23 -3.63 14.65 21.57
N THR A 24 -4.51 15.30 20.81
CA THR A 24 -5.71 15.96 21.35
C THR A 24 -6.94 15.35 20.71
N TYR A 25 -8.08 15.49 21.38
CA TYR A 25 -9.33 14.84 20.97
C TYR A 25 -10.48 15.83 20.91
N ASP A 26 -11.41 15.59 19.99
CA ASP A 26 -12.67 16.32 19.90
C ASP A 26 -13.68 15.89 20.99
N ALA A 27 -14.85 16.51 20.99
CA ALA A 27 -15.91 16.23 21.97
C ALA A 27 -16.47 14.80 21.90
N LEU A 28 -16.20 14.05 20.83
CA LEU A 28 -16.58 12.66 20.65
C LEU A 28 -15.42 11.69 20.95
N GLY A 29 -14.24 12.19 21.35
CA GLY A 29 -13.08 11.37 21.66
C GLY A 29 -12.28 10.92 20.43
N ARG A 30 -12.50 11.54 19.26
CA ARG A 30 -11.70 11.26 18.07
C ARG A 30 -10.49 12.18 18.04
N ILE A 31 -9.37 11.73 17.47
CA ILE A 31 -8.14 12.53 17.40
C ILE A 31 -8.40 13.79 16.58
N SER A 32 -8.24 14.97 17.17
CA SER A 32 -8.32 16.27 16.48
C SER A 32 -6.95 16.80 16.08
N GLU A 33 -5.91 16.43 16.83
CA GLU A 33 -4.54 16.84 16.57
C GLU A 33 -3.57 15.74 16.97
N LYS A 34 -2.49 15.59 16.21
CA LYS A 34 -1.30 14.83 16.57
C LYS A 34 -0.09 15.74 16.49
N THR A 35 0.73 15.77 17.54
CA THR A 35 1.98 16.52 17.55
C THR A 35 3.14 15.56 17.67
N GLU A 36 4.09 15.62 16.75
CA GLU A 36 5.36 14.90 16.83
C GLU A 36 6.49 15.89 17.15
N THR A 37 7.35 15.52 18.09
CA THR A 37 8.59 16.25 18.38
C THR A 37 9.76 15.38 17.99
N ILE A 38 10.60 15.86 17.09
CA ILE A 38 11.80 15.16 16.60
C ILE A 38 12.94 16.17 16.56
N ASN A 39 14.03 15.89 17.28
CA ASN A 39 15.17 16.80 17.40
C ASN A 39 14.75 18.26 17.73
N GLN A 40 13.85 18.40 18.71
CA GLN A 40 13.25 19.68 19.14
C GLN A 40 12.34 20.40 18.13
N ASN A 41 12.22 19.89 16.89
CA ASN A 41 11.25 20.39 15.92
C ASN A 41 9.87 19.83 16.22
N ILE A 42 8.84 20.67 16.10
CA ILE A 42 7.44 20.31 16.37
C ILE A 42 6.67 20.24 15.05
N PHE A 43 6.04 19.09 14.81
CA PHE A 43 5.22 18.82 13.64
C PHE A 43 3.78 18.56 14.08
N THR A 44 2.87 19.46 13.71
CA THR A 44 1.46 19.36 14.10
C THR A 44 0.60 18.93 12.92
N PHE A 45 -0.14 17.85 13.12
CA PHE A 45 -1.11 17.31 12.17
C PHE A 45 -2.53 17.56 12.69
N GLY A 46 -3.42 18.03 11.82
CA GLY A 46 -4.81 18.30 12.17
C GLY A 46 -5.77 17.32 11.52
N TYR A 47 -6.85 16.99 12.23
CA TYR A 47 -7.90 16.08 11.78
C TYR A 47 -9.26 16.71 12.02
N SER A 48 -10.11 16.75 11.00
CA SER A 48 -11.52 17.12 11.14
C SER A 48 -12.40 16.03 10.59
N TYR A 49 -13.61 15.94 11.13
CA TYR A 49 -14.57 14.90 10.78
C TYR A 49 -15.86 15.51 10.28
N ASN A 50 -16.51 14.84 9.34
CA ASN A 50 -17.81 15.23 8.86
C ASN A 50 -18.82 15.17 10.01
N SER A 51 -19.60 16.23 10.20
CA SER A 51 -20.54 16.34 11.32
C SER A 51 -21.70 15.34 11.24
N SER A 52 -22.09 14.92 10.04
CA SER A 52 -23.22 14.02 9.82
C SER A 52 -22.81 12.55 9.84
N SER A 53 -21.74 12.18 9.11
CA SER A 53 -21.29 10.78 9.03
C SER A 53 -20.32 10.38 10.13
N GLY A 54 -19.67 11.36 10.76
CA GLY A 54 -18.61 11.13 11.75
C GLY A 54 -17.28 10.68 11.15
N MET A 55 -17.18 10.52 9.83
CA MET A 55 -15.99 10.04 9.12
C MET A 55 -14.92 11.13 8.98
N LEU A 56 -13.65 10.74 8.85
CA LEU A 56 -12.53 11.68 8.69
C LEU A 56 -12.72 12.50 7.41
N GLU A 57 -12.85 13.81 7.52
CA GLU A 57 -13.11 14.68 6.37
C GLU A 57 -11.85 15.38 5.88
N THR A 58 -11.05 15.96 6.79
CA THR A 58 -9.83 16.68 6.44
C THR A 58 -8.65 16.19 7.26
N TYR A 59 -7.51 16.02 6.59
CA TYR A 59 -6.20 15.80 7.20
C TYR A 59 -5.26 16.93 6.82
N THR A 60 -4.67 17.59 7.81
CA THR A 60 -3.79 18.75 7.63
C THR A 60 -2.38 18.38 8.04
N TYR A 61 -1.43 18.57 7.13
CA TYR A 61 0.00 18.40 7.38
C TYR A 61 0.59 19.61 8.11
N PRO A 62 1.77 19.47 8.76
CA PRO A 62 2.47 20.58 9.43
C PRO A 62 2.77 21.77 8.51
N SER A 63 2.95 21.51 7.22
CA SER A 63 3.14 22.54 6.19
C SER A 63 1.89 23.38 5.91
N GLY A 64 0.73 22.99 6.44
CA GLY A 64 -0.57 23.57 6.13
C GLY A 64 -1.25 22.97 4.89
N PHE A 65 -0.58 22.07 4.15
CA PHE A 65 -1.21 21.32 3.07
C PHE A 65 -2.33 20.42 3.63
N LYS A 66 -3.46 20.33 2.91
CA LYS A 66 -4.64 19.61 3.38
C LYS A 66 -5.10 18.58 2.35
N LEU A 67 -5.47 17.41 2.86
CA LEU A 67 -6.23 16.40 2.13
C LEU A 67 -7.68 16.43 2.59
N LYS A 68 -8.61 16.22 1.67
CA LYS A 68 -10.02 15.99 1.95
C LYS A 68 -10.41 14.61 1.44
N TYR A 69 -11.05 13.83 2.30
CA TYR A 69 -11.56 12.50 1.96
C TYR A 69 -13.07 12.57 1.73
N VAL A 70 -13.51 11.96 0.63
CA VAL A 70 -14.92 11.83 0.28
C VAL A 70 -15.27 10.35 0.30
N TYR A 71 -16.45 10.02 0.82
CA TYR A 71 -16.92 8.65 0.96
C TYR A 71 -18.22 8.45 0.18
N ASN A 72 -18.40 7.23 -0.35
CA ASN A 72 -19.64 6.82 -0.98
C ASN A 72 -20.69 6.45 0.09
N GLN A 73 -21.91 6.08 -0.36
CA GLN A 73 -23.01 5.72 0.54
C GLN A 73 -22.77 4.44 1.35
N ARG A 74 -21.81 3.59 0.95
CA ARG A 74 -21.40 2.40 1.71
C ARG A 74 -20.35 2.71 2.78
N GLY A 75 -19.82 3.93 2.81
CA GLY A 75 -18.73 4.33 3.69
C GLY A 75 -17.34 4.02 3.13
N ASP A 76 -17.22 3.59 1.86
CA ASP A 76 -15.91 3.42 1.22
C ASP A 76 -15.37 4.79 0.77
N MET A 77 -14.08 5.04 0.95
CA MET A 77 -13.44 6.27 0.47
C MET A 77 -13.46 6.30 -1.06
N SER A 78 -14.20 7.23 -1.65
CA SER A 78 -14.40 7.35 -3.09
C SER A 78 -13.51 8.40 -3.76
N SER A 79 -13.04 9.40 -3.02
CA SER A 79 -12.14 10.43 -3.58
C SER A 79 -11.20 11.03 -2.53
N ILE A 80 -10.04 11.50 -3.00
CA ILE A 80 -9.08 12.32 -2.25
C ILE A 80 -8.85 13.61 -3.01
N LEU A 81 -8.99 14.74 -2.34
CA LEU A 81 -8.69 16.06 -2.89
C LEU A 81 -7.54 16.70 -2.12
N GLY A 82 -6.69 17.46 -2.81
CA GLY A 82 -5.64 18.30 -2.23
C GLY A 82 -6.05 19.76 -2.24
N PHE A 83 -5.67 20.50 -1.19
CA PHE A 83 -5.90 21.94 -1.11
C PHE A 83 -4.68 22.73 -1.61
N PHE A 84 -4.89 23.54 -2.64
CA PHE A 84 -3.84 24.32 -3.31
C PHE A 84 -3.97 25.83 -2.99
N GLY A 85 -4.20 26.14 -1.72
CA GLY A 85 -4.25 27.51 -1.19
C GLY A 85 -5.59 28.21 -1.38
N THR A 86 -6.22 28.11 -2.55
CA THR A 86 -7.51 28.76 -2.84
C THR A 86 -8.61 27.80 -3.28
N TYR A 87 -8.26 26.60 -3.75
CA TYR A 87 -9.21 25.60 -4.22
C TYR A 87 -8.79 24.18 -3.86
N TRP A 88 -9.76 23.26 -3.93
CA TRP A 88 -9.56 21.83 -3.79
C TRP A 88 -9.50 21.19 -5.17
N ALA A 89 -8.49 20.37 -5.44
CA ALA A 89 -8.36 19.62 -6.68
C ALA A 89 -8.31 18.12 -6.41
N GLY A 90 -8.92 17.32 -7.29
CA GLY A 90 -8.88 15.86 -7.19
C GLY A 90 -7.46 15.33 -7.35
N LEU A 91 -7.01 14.51 -6.40
CA LEU A 91 -5.76 13.76 -6.48
C LEU A 91 -6.01 12.30 -6.87
N TRP A 92 -7.13 11.76 -6.41
CA TRP A 92 -7.54 10.39 -6.66
C TRP A 92 -9.07 10.27 -6.61
N SER A 93 -9.65 9.44 -7.48
CA SER A 93 -11.04 9.03 -7.42
C SER A 93 -11.22 7.56 -7.83
N GLY A 94 -12.01 6.83 -7.05
CA GLY A 94 -12.45 5.48 -7.35
C GLY A 94 -13.75 5.52 -8.16
N SER A 95 -13.81 4.75 -9.24
CA SER A 95 -14.97 4.71 -10.15
C SER A 95 -15.83 3.47 -9.94
N HIS A 96 -15.22 2.29 -9.83
CA HIS A 96 -15.94 1.04 -9.65
C HIS A 96 -15.26 0.12 -8.64
N GLN A 97 -16.08 -0.62 -7.88
CA GLN A 97 -15.65 -1.70 -6.99
C GLN A 97 -16.42 -2.98 -7.34
N ASN A 98 -15.76 -4.12 -7.23
CA ASN A 98 -16.42 -5.42 -7.29
C ASN A 98 -17.12 -5.75 -5.95
N GLN A 99 -17.78 -6.91 -5.88
CA GLN A 99 -18.52 -7.35 -4.69
C GLN A 99 -17.61 -7.65 -3.48
N ARG A 100 -16.30 -7.82 -3.69
CA ARG A 100 -15.28 -7.97 -2.62
C ARG A 100 -14.78 -6.63 -2.09
N GLY A 101 -15.30 -5.50 -2.58
CA GLY A 101 -14.85 -4.16 -2.20
C GLY A 101 -13.55 -3.70 -2.86
N GLN A 102 -12.99 -4.49 -3.78
CA GLN A 102 -11.76 -4.15 -4.50
C GLN A 102 -12.07 -3.15 -5.62
N TRP A 103 -11.25 -2.11 -5.76
CA TRP A 103 -11.39 -1.14 -6.85
C TRP A 103 -11.01 -1.77 -8.20
N THR A 104 -11.97 -1.88 -9.10
CA THR A 104 -11.76 -2.34 -10.49
C THR A 104 -11.41 -1.19 -11.42
N SER A 105 -11.72 0.05 -11.03
CA SER A 105 -11.21 1.23 -11.72
C SER A 105 -11.11 2.45 -10.81
N TYR A 106 -10.03 3.21 -10.99
CA TYR A 106 -9.75 4.46 -10.28
C TYR A 106 -8.74 5.30 -11.06
N GLY A 107 -8.60 6.57 -10.74
CA GLY A 107 -7.62 7.41 -11.41
C GLY A 107 -7.27 8.66 -10.64
N GLY A 108 -6.27 9.37 -11.15
CA GLY A 108 -5.95 10.74 -10.77
C GLY A 108 -6.02 11.66 -11.99
N PRO A 109 -5.48 12.88 -11.89
CA PRO A 109 -5.55 13.87 -12.96
C PRO A 109 -5.00 13.41 -14.33
N SER A 110 -3.97 12.58 -14.32
CA SER A 110 -3.22 12.24 -15.56
C SER A 110 -3.21 10.76 -15.89
N LEU A 111 -3.55 9.89 -14.94
CA LEU A 111 -3.46 8.44 -15.06
C LEU A 111 -4.75 7.80 -14.59
N PHE A 112 -5.23 6.82 -15.34
CA PHE A 112 -6.40 6.03 -15.01
C PHE A 112 -6.03 4.56 -14.98
N ASN A 113 -6.39 3.88 -13.90
CA ASN A 113 -6.06 2.50 -13.62
C ASN A 113 -7.30 1.61 -13.74
N THR A 114 -7.15 0.46 -14.38
CA THR A 114 -8.16 -0.60 -14.44
C THR A 114 -7.53 -1.88 -13.94
N ASN A 115 -8.15 -2.48 -12.91
CA ASN A 115 -7.75 -3.75 -12.34
C ASN A 115 -8.76 -4.84 -12.67
N PHE A 116 -8.22 -6.01 -12.96
CA PHE A 116 -8.97 -7.25 -13.17
C PHE A 116 -8.56 -8.24 -12.10
N TYR A 117 -9.52 -9.02 -11.65
CA TYR A 117 -9.35 -10.03 -10.60
C TYR A 117 -9.95 -11.34 -11.07
N ASP A 118 -9.43 -12.46 -10.58
CA ASP A 118 -10.07 -13.77 -10.71
C ASP A 118 -11.16 -13.96 -9.65
N ASP A 119 -11.80 -15.14 -9.66
CA ASP A 119 -12.87 -15.48 -8.73
C ASP A 119 -12.40 -15.63 -7.28
N TYR A 120 -11.11 -15.90 -7.07
CA TYR A 120 -10.47 -15.97 -5.74
C TYR A 120 -10.08 -14.59 -5.20
N GLY A 121 -10.08 -13.57 -6.06
CA GLY A 121 -9.76 -12.18 -5.74
C GLY A 121 -8.31 -11.80 -6.00
N TYR A 122 -7.51 -12.67 -6.64
CA TYR A 122 -6.15 -12.34 -7.06
C TYR A 122 -6.18 -11.45 -8.30
N PRO A 123 -5.29 -10.44 -8.39
CA PRO A 123 -5.23 -9.58 -9.56
C PRO A 123 -4.73 -10.40 -10.76
N THR A 124 -5.43 -10.32 -11.89
CA THR A 124 -5.04 -10.98 -13.15
C THR A 124 -4.42 -10.00 -14.13
N ARG A 125 -4.79 -8.72 -14.04
CA ARG A 125 -4.27 -7.65 -14.89
C ARG A 125 -4.43 -6.28 -14.25
N THR A 126 -3.42 -5.44 -14.39
CA THR A 126 -3.44 -4.02 -14.03
C THR A 126 -2.99 -3.19 -15.23
N VAL A 127 -3.89 -2.36 -15.74
CA VAL A 127 -3.63 -1.46 -16.88
C VAL A 127 -3.67 -0.02 -16.41
N VAL A 128 -2.68 0.77 -16.82
CA VAL A 128 -2.64 2.21 -16.57
C VAL A 128 -2.69 2.94 -17.91
N LEU A 129 -3.74 3.74 -18.11
CA LEU A 129 -3.89 4.65 -19.25
C LEU A 129 -3.39 6.04 -18.88
N ASN A 130 -2.52 6.60 -19.70
CA ASN A 130 -2.24 8.03 -19.66
C ASN A 130 -3.40 8.79 -20.31
N LEU A 131 -4.08 9.62 -19.53
CA LEU A 131 -5.29 10.33 -19.97
C LEU A 131 -5.00 11.40 -21.02
N HIS A 132 -3.77 11.89 -21.12
CA HIS A 132 -3.36 12.90 -22.10
C HIS A 132 -2.95 12.24 -23.42
N THR A 133 -2.00 11.32 -23.37
CA THR A 133 -1.47 10.67 -24.58
C THR A 133 -2.37 9.57 -25.12
N LYS A 134 -3.33 9.10 -24.32
CA LYS A 134 -4.18 7.92 -24.59
C LYS A 134 -3.39 6.62 -24.78
N ALA A 135 -2.10 6.63 -24.44
CA ALA A 135 -1.26 5.44 -24.47
C ALA A 135 -1.29 4.73 -23.12
N PHE A 136 -1.12 3.41 -23.12
CA PHE A 136 -0.89 2.66 -21.89
C PHE A 136 0.50 2.99 -21.34
N ALA A 137 0.54 3.43 -20.09
CA ALA A 137 1.77 3.60 -19.33
C ALA A 137 2.22 2.27 -18.68
N GLN A 138 1.27 1.35 -18.47
CA GLN A 138 1.51 0.03 -17.88
C GLN A 138 0.43 -0.96 -18.35
N ASP A 139 0.80 -2.21 -18.62
CA ASP A 139 -0.10 -3.36 -18.77
C ASP A 139 0.59 -4.57 -18.13
N TYR A 140 0.39 -4.75 -16.83
CA TYR A 140 0.89 -5.92 -16.11
C TYR A 140 -0.19 -7.00 -16.05
N ARG A 141 0.23 -8.24 -16.23
CA ARG A 141 -0.60 -9.43 -16.10
C ARG A 141 0.03 -10.38 -15.11
N TYR A 142 -0.79 -11.16 -14.44
CA TYR A 142 -0.34 -12.03 -13.36
C TYR A 142 -1.05 -13.38 -13.44
N GLY A 143 -0.35 -14.43 -13.02
CA GLY A 143 -0.93 -15.72 -12.72
C GLY A 143 -0.55 -16.12 -11.31
N PHE A 144 -1.56 -16.37 -10.48
CA PHE A 144 -1.40 -16.89 -9.13
C PHE A 144 -1.85 -18.35 -9.09
N GLU A 145 -1.20 -19.16 -8.26
CA GLU A 145 -1.67 -20.49 -7.89
C GLU A 145 -2.79 -20.35 -6.86
N PRO A 146 -4.06 -20.68 -7.17
CA PRO A 146 -5.18 -20.42 -6.27
C PRO A 146 -5.09 -21.14 -4.92
N ALA A 147 -4.44 -22.31 -4.87
CA ALA A 147 -4.34 -23.09 -3.63
C ALA A 147 -3.38 -22.45 -2.60
N THR A 148 -2.27 -21.87 -3.08
CA THR A 148 -1.20 -21.35 -2.22
C THR A 148 -1.16 -19.82 -2.18
N GLY A 149 -1.72 -19.16 -3.18
CA GLY A 149 -1.58 -17.72 -3.38
C GLY A 149 -0.21 -17.30 -3.93
N ASN A 150 0.62 -18.24 -4.35
CA ASN A 150 1.94 -17.96 -4.93
C ASN A 150 1.80 -17.31 -6.31
N LEU A 151 2.62 -16.30 -6.58
CA LEU A 151 2.68 -15.67 -7.90
C LEU A 151 3.49 -16.57 -8.83
N SER A 152 2.83 -17.35 -9.69
CA SER A 152 3.52 -18.22 -10.66
C SER A 152 4.27 -17.40 -11.73
N TRP A 153 3.67 -16.30 -12.18
CA TRP A 153 4.29 -15.42 -13.19
C TRP A 153 3.71 -14.01 -13.16
N ARG A 154 4.50 -13.05 -13.66
CA ARG A 154 4.02 -11.72 -14.03
C ARG A 154 4.58 -11.30 -15.39
N THR A 155 3.81 -10.57 -16.18
CA THR A 155 4.24 -10.10 -17.51
C THR A 155 4.04 -8.60 -17.64
N ASP A 156 5.10 -7.88 -18.02
CA ASP A 156 5.01 -6.56 -18.65
C ASP A 156 4.60 -6.74 -20.10
N ALA A 157 3.30 -6.62 -20.38
CA ALA A 157 2.79 -6.81 -21.74
C ALA A 157 3.20 -5.67 -22.68
N LEU A 158 3.59 -4.50 -22.17
CA LEU A 158 4.10 -3.40 -23.01
C LEU A 158 5.54 -3.65 -23.46
N ARG A 159 6.33 -4.35 -22.63
CA ARG A 159 7.74 -4.66 -22.91
C ARG A 159 7.98 -6.09 -23.41
N GLY A 160 6.97 -6.96 -23.33
CA GLY A 160 7.12 -8.37 -23.68
C GLY A 160 8.07 -9.11 -22.73
N LEU A 161 8.10 -8.71 -21.45
CA LEU A 161 8.95 -9.32 -20.42
C LEU A 161 8.08 -10.11 -19.45
N THR A 162 8.29 -11.42 -19.37
CA THR A 162 7.61 -12.32 -18.45
C THR A 162 8.58 -12.84 -17.42
N GLU A 163 8.30 -12.55 -16.16
CA GLU A 163 8.96 -13.18 -15.03
C GLU A 163 8.15 -14.40 -14.59
N SER A 164 8.83 -15.53 -14.38
CA SER A 164 8.24 -16.75 -13.81
C SER A 164 8.95 -17.10 -12.51
N PHE A 165 8.18 -17.57 -11.53
CA PHE A 165 8.64 -17.86 -10.18
C PHE A 165 8.30 -19.31 -9.81
N THR A 166 9.24 -19.98 -9.15
CA THR A 166 9.03 -21.33 -8.61
C THR A 166 9.18 -21.30 -7.10
N TYR A 167 8.49 -22.21 -6.44
CA TYR A 167 8.45 -22.31 -4.99
C TYR A 167 8.79 -23.75 -4.59
N ASP A 168 9.20 -23.95 -3.35
CA ASP A 168 9.25 -25.30 -2.79
C ASP A 168 7.86 -25.77 -2.38
N ASP A 169 7.72 -27.10 -2.34
CA ASP A 169 6.52 -27.77 -1.87
C ASP A 169 6.51 -27.80 -0.34
N ASP A 170 5.30 -27.88 0.22
CA ASP A 170 5.00 -27.80 1.66
C ASP A 170 5.49 -28.98 2.51
N ASP A 171 6.23 -29.92 1.92
CA ASP A 171 6.63 -31.18 2.56
C ASP A 171 7.53 -30.99 3.80
N ASP A 172 8.15 -29.82 3.99
CA ASP A 172 9.01 -29.51 5.14
C ASP A 172 8.36 -28.60 6.21
N GLY A 173 7.08 -28.27 6.07
CA GLY A 173 6.35 -27.37 6.98
C GLY A 173 6.76 -25.90 6.89
N LEU A 174 7.60 -25.52 5.91
CA LEU A 174 7.95 -24.14 5.57
C LEU A 174 7.39 -23.83 4.19
N HIS A 175 6.14 -23.38 4.19
CA HIS A 175 5.33 -23.31 2.98
C HIS A 175 5.79 -22.19 2.04
N SER A 176 5.92 -22.50 0.75
CA SER A 176 5.95 -21.55 -0.35
C SER A 176 7.13 -20.56 -0.37
N ARG A 177 8.35 -21.04 -0.12
CA ARG A 177 9.57 -20.22 -0.28
C ARG A 177 9.99 -20.21 -1.74
N LEU A 178 10.44 -19.05 -2.22
CA LEU A 178 10.86 -18.85 -3.60
C LEU A 178 12.14 -19.66 -3.90
N THR A 179 12.06 -20.65 -4.78
CA THR A 179 13.20 -21.49 -5.19
C THR A 179 13.86 -21.02 -6.48
N GLY A 180 13.20 -20.17 -7.25
CA GLY A 180 13.81 -19.63 -8.45
C GLY A 180 12.99 -18.54 -9.12
N TRP A 181 13.67 -17.74 -9.94
CA TRP A 181 13.02 -16.82 -10.86
C TRP A 181 13.75 -16.75 -12.20
N SER A 182 12.98 -16.50 -13.25
CA SER A 182 13.47 -16.37 -14.62
C SER A 182 12.79 -15.20 -15.33
N VAL A 183 13.43 -14.64 -16.36
CA VAL A 183 12.84 -13.65 -17.27
C VAL A 183 12.88 -14.19 -18.69
N ASN A 184 11.73 -14.30 -19.34
CA ASN A 184 11.59 -14.83 -20.71
C ASN A 184 12.32 -16.18 -20.89
N GLY A 185 12.22 -17.05 -19.89
CA GLY A 185 12.86 -18.37 -19.86
C GLY A 185 14.36 -18.35 -19.51
N GLN A 186 14.99 -17.19 -19.37
CA GLN A 186 16.35 -17.09 -18.86
C GLN A 186 16.33 -17.15 -17.34
N ASN A 187 16.85 -18.24 -16.77
CA ASN A 187 17.00 -18.37 -15.33
C ASN A 187 17.97 -17.27 -14.83
N LEU A 188 17.51 -16.48 -13.86
CA LEU A 188 18.30 -15.41 -13.28
C LEU A 188 18.75 -15.74 -11.86
N ALA A 189 17.92 -16.47 -11.10
CA ALA A 189 18.30 -16.91 -9.77
C ALA A 189 17.65 -18.25 -9.40
N GLU A 190 18.39 -19.04 -8.64
CA GLU A 190 17.91 -20.22 -7.92
C GLU A 190 18.31 -20.09 -6.46
N LEU A 191 17.40 -20.47 -5.57
CA LEU A 191 17.55 -20.40 -4.12
C LEU A 191 17.42 -21.80 -3.52
N GLN A 192 18.24 -22.04 -2.50
CA GLN A 192 18.15 -23.24 -1.68
C GLN A 192 18.09 -22.83 -0.22
N TYR A 193 17.45 -23.67 0.58
CA TYR A 193 17.20 -23.41 1.98
C TYR A 193 17.72 -24.56 2.85
N GLN A 194 18.12 -24.24 4.07
CA GLN A 194 18.30 -25.20 5.15
C GLN A 194 16.94 -25.56 5.75
N ALA A 195 16.85 -26.69 6.46
CA ALA A 195 15.62 -27.12 7.13
C ALA A 195 15.10 -26.12 8.20
N ASN A 196 15.95 -25.20 8.67
CA ASN A 196 15.56 -24.12 9.59
C ASN A 196 15.00 -22.87 8.87
N GLY A 197 14.88 -22.90 7.53
CA GLY A 197 14.38 -21.78 6.73
C GLY A 197 15.43 -20.77 6.26
N ASN A 198 16.70 -20.91 6.69
CA ASN A 198 17.75 -20.01 6.23
C ASN A 198 18.12 -20.29 4.77
N ILE A 199 18.37 -19.23 3.99
CA ILE A 199 18.91 -19.36 2.62
C ILE A 199 20.32 -19.92 2.70
N SER A 200 20.54 -21.10 2.13
CA SER A 200 21.86 -21.72 2.02
C SER A 200 22.60 -21.32 0.75
N ARG A 201 21.87 -20.98 -0.31
CA ARG A 201 22.46 -20.61 -1.62
C ARG A 201 21.54 -19.69 -2.40
N LYS A 202 22.15 -18.76 -3.14
CA LYS A 202 21.49 -17.93 -4.14
C LYS A 202 22.44 -17.66 -5.33
N THR A 203 22.10 -18.13 -6.53
CA THR A 203 23.06 -18.23 -7.67
C THR A 203 23.61 -16.91 -8.20
N ASP A 204 22.84 -15.83 -8.16
CA ASP A 204 23.22 -14.49 -8.63
C ASP A 204 23.99 -13.66 -7.58
N VAL A 205 24.18 -14.19 -6.37
CA VAL A 205 24.97 -13.56 -5.30
C VAL A 205 26.24 -14.36 -5.02
N SER A 206 26.10 -15.68 -4.89
CA SER A 206 27.20 -16.58 -4.58
C SER A 206 27.34 -17.63 -5.68
N ALA A 207 28.48 -17.62 -6.38
CA ALA A 207 28.94 -18.82 -7.08
C ALA A 207 29.20 -19.91 -6.03
N ALA A 208 28.69 -21.11 -6.26
CA ALA A 208 28.65 -22.19 -5.28
C ALA A 208 30.00 -22.44 -4.56
N HIS A 209 29.97 -22.41 -3.21
CA HIS A 209 30.62 -23.36 -2.28
C HIS A 209 30.92 -22.84 -0.86
N ASN A 210 30.47 -21.65 -0.46
CA ASN A 210 30.61 -21.25 0.95
C ASN A 210 29.24 -21.24 1.62
N SER A 211 28.86 -22.40 2.17
CA SER A 211 27.88 -22.45 3.25
C SER A 211 28.33 -21.47 4.33
N TYR A 212 27.45 -20.53 4.70
CA TYR A 212 27.61 -19.75 5.91
C TYR A 212 27.46 -20.73 7.09
N HIS A 213 28.58 -21.30 7.52
CA HIS A 213 28.71 -22.06 8.77
C HIS A 213 28.97 -21.10 9.92
#